data_AF-A0A661GAE8-F1
#
_entry.id   AF-A0A661GAE8-F1
#
_cell.length_a   1.000
_cell.length_b   1.000
_cell.length_c   1.000
_cell.angle_alpha   90.00
_cell.angle_beta   90.00
_cell.angle_gamma   90.00
#
_symmetry.space_group_name_H-M   'P 1'
#
loop_
_entity.id
_entity.type
_entity.pdbx_description
1 polymer ?
#
loop_
_entity_poly.entity_id
_entity_poly.type
_entity_poly.pdbx_seq_one_letter_code
_entity_poly.pdbx_strand_id
1 'polypeptide(L)'
;MRNMKPRILTLVVAILALVSVTQAADVVLDANTATTEDMSALPHMDDVLAGVVANNRPYVNIGELNHLLSSDLDDDQLEALYGRLFVSINLNDAKRSDILLIPGVGKKMAHEFEEYRPYSNIEQFRREMGKYVDDQEVARLEQYVTLD
;
A
#
# COMPACT_ATOMS: atom_id res chain seq x y z
N MET A 1 34.66 27.64 -63.06
CA MET A 1 34.21 28.71 -62.13
C MET A 1 33.10 28.15 -61.25
N ARG A 2 33.32 28.16 -59.91
CA ARG A 2 32.31 28.20 -58.81
C ARG A 2 31.30 27.03 -58.72
N ASN A 3 31.00 26.41 -57.58
CA ASN A 3 31.07 26.83 -56.18
C ASN A 3 31.09 25.59 -55.26
N MET A 4 32.04 25.52 -54.34
CA MET A 4 31.94 24.73 -53.11
C MET A 4 30.88 25.38 -52.20
N LYS A 5 29.90 24.62 -51.70
CA LYS A 5 29.06 25.02 -50.58
C LYS A 5 29.63 24.43 -49.28
N PRO A 6 29.67 25.19 -48.17
CA PRO A 6 30.29 24.74 -46.92
C PRO A 6 29.41 23.73 -46.17
N ARG A 7 30.09 22.82 -45.48
CA ARG A 7 29.54 21.79 -44.58
C ARG A 7 29.04 22.45 -43.30
N ILE A 8 27.80 22.15 -42.88
CA ILE A 8 27.32 22.42 -41.53
C ILE A 8 27.24 21.06 -40.81
N LEU A 9 28.13 20.87 -39.85
CA LEU A 9 28.16 19.71 -38.95
C LEU A 9 27.28 20.05 -37.74
N THR A 10 26.05 19.53 -37.71
CA THR A 10 25.16 19.69 -36.55
C THR A 10 25.57 18.67 -35.48
N LEU A 11 26.18 19.14 -34.40
CA LEU A 11 26.44 18.39 -33.18
C LEU A 11 25.14 18.31 -32.37
N VAL A 12 24.52 17.13 -32.31
CA VAL A 12 23.40 16.87 -31.39
C VAL A 12 23.98 16.36 -30.08
N VAL A 13 23.95 17.20 -29.04
CA VAL A 13 24.22 16.79 -27.66
C VAL A 13 22.93 16.20 -27.11
N ALA A 14 22.86 14.86 -27.03
CA ALA A 14 21.79 14.18 -26.31
C ALA A 14 22.09 14.25 -24.81
N ILE A 15 21.30 15.05 -24.08
CA ILE A 15 21.32 15.07 -22.62
C ILE A 15 20.57 13.81 -22.16
N LEU A 16 21.30 12.83 -21.66
CA LEU A 16 20.73 11.65 -21.01
C LEU A 16 20.30 12.06 -19.59
N ALA A 17 19.01 12.33 -19.39
CA ALA A 17 18.45 12.47 -18.05
C ALA A 17 18.41 11.07 -17.40
N LEU A 18 19.33 10.81 -16.48
CA LEU A 18 19.23 9.68 -15.55
C LEU A 18 18.06 9.96 -14.61
N VAL A 19 16.88 9.43 -14.94
CA VAL A 19 15.80 9.31 -13.95
C VAL A 19 16.23 8.20 -13.00
N SER A 20 16.71 8.59 -11.83
CA SER A 20 16.83 7.66 -10.70
C SER A 20 15.41 7.25 -10.31
N VAL A 21 14.95 6.09 -10.80
CA VAL A 21 13.77 5.44 -10.22
C VAL A 21 14.21 4.95 -8.84
N THR A 22 14.06 5.81 -7.84
CA THR A 22 14.06 5.36 -6.45
C THR A 22 12.81 4.52 -6.29
N GLN A 23 12.96 3.20 -6.43
CA GLN A 23 11.96 2.25 -5.98
C GLN A 23 11.92 2.40 -4.45
N ALA A 24 11.12 3.36 -3.97
CA ALA A 24 10.66 3.32 -2.60
C ALA A 24 10.04 1.93 -2.45
N ALA A 25 10.46 1.16 -1.45
CA ALA A 25 9.69 0.01 -1.05
C ALA A 25 8.24 0.51 -0.88
N ASP A 26 7.27 -0.17 -1.50
CA ASP A 26 5.85 0.16 -1.38
C ASP A 26 5.43 -0.12 0.08
N VAL A 27 5.74 0.83 0.95
CA VAL A 27 5.38 0.84 2.36
C VAL A 27 3.92 1.25 2.46
N VAL A 28 3.15 0.45 3.21
CA VAL A 28 1.78 0.79 3.59
C VAL A 28 1.84 1.81 4.72
N LEU A 29 1.29 2.99 4.49
CA LEU A 29 1.17 4.04 5.48
C LEU A 29 0.07 3.69 6.49
N ASP A 30 0.30 4.02 7.76
CA ASP A 30 -0.73 3.90 8.79
C ASP A 30 -1.69 5.10 8.71
N ALA A 31 -2.98 4.82 8.48
CA ALA A 31 -4.02 5.82 8.33
C ALA A 31 -4.25 6.69 9.57
N ASN A 32 -3.77 6.28 10.76
CA ASN A 32 -3.81 7.08 11.98
C ASN A 32 -2.64 8.05 12.12
N THR A 33 -1.56 7.88 11.34
CA THR A 33 -0.33 8.66 11.50
C THR A 33 0.18 9.33 10.21
N ALA A 34 -0.24 8.86 9.04
CA ALA A 34 0.14 9.43 7.74
C ALA A 34 -0.17 10.93 7.66
N THR A 35 0.70 11.72 7.03
CA THR A 35 0.39 13.15 6.83
C THR A 35 -0.65 13.33 5.72
N THR A 36 -1.34 14.47 5.69
CA THR A 36 -2.24 14.79 4.57
C THR A 36 -1.48 14.89 3.25
N GLU A 37 -0.24 15.38 3.27
CA GLU A 37 0.62 15.45 2.09
C GLU A 37 0.95 14.05 1.55
N ASP A 38 1.33 13.11 2.42
CA ASP A 38 1.59 11.72 2.01
C ASP A 38 0.32 11.06 1.44
N MET A 39 -0.82 11.31 2.08
CA MET A 39 -2.11 10.77 1.67
C MET A 39 -2.57 11.31 0.30
N SER A 40 -2.42 12.61 0.04
CA SER A 40 -2.76 13.22 -1.25
C SER A 40 -1.93 12.70 -2.43
N ALA A 41 -0.79 12.04 -2.17
CA ALA A 41 0.04 11.42 -3.19
C ALA A 41 -0.40 9.97 -3.54
N LEU A 42 -1.41 9.44 -2.85
CA LEU A 42 -1.87 8.05 -3.02
C LEU A 42 -2.91 7.91 -4.12
N PRO A 43 -3.10 6.68 -4.66
CA PRO A 43 -4.17 6.38 -5.60
C PRO A 43 -5.53 6.80 -5.05
N HIS A 44 -6.33 7.48 -5.87
CA HIS A 44 -7.71 7.87 -5.56
C HIS A 44 -7.86 8.84 -4.36
N MET A 45 -6.77 9.47 -3.92
CA MET A 45 -6.76 10.45 -2.84
C MET A 45 -6.50 11.85 -3.39
N ASP A 46 -7.40 12.78 -3.09
CA ASP A 46 -7.16 14.22 -3.26
C ASP A 46 -7.02 14.91 -1.89
N ASP A 47 -6.67 16.20 -1.90
CA ASP A 47 -6.49 16.98 -0.67
C ASP A 47 -7.74 17.03 0.20
N VAL A 48 -8.93 16.94 -0.40
CA VAL A 48 -10.20 16.98 0.33
C VAL A 48 -10.39 15.68 1.08
N LEU A 49 -10.25 14.53 0.40
CA LEU A 49 -10.39 13.21 1.01
C LEU A 49 -9.29 12.95 2.05
N ALA A 50 -8.05 13.35 1.78
CA ALA A 50 -6.95 13.29 2.74
C ALA A 50 -7.27 14.09 4.01
N GLY A 51 -7.82 15.30 3.87
CA GLY A 51 -8.30 16.10 5.00
C GLY A 51 -9.43 15.43 5.78
N VAL A 52 -10.39 14.82 5.10
CA VAL A 52 -11.47 14.06 5.73
C VAL A 52 -10.91 12.89 6.53
N VAL A 53 -9.99 12.11 5.97
CA VAL A 53 -9.36 10.99 6.66
C VAL A 53 -8.60 11.45 7.89
N ALA A 54 -7.82 12.53 7.80
CA ALA A 54 -7.05 13.05 8.94
C ALA A 54 -7.95 13.56 10.08
N ASN A 55 -9.07 14.21 9.76
CA ASN A 55 -9.97 14.81 10.74
C ASN A 55 -10.85 13.79 11.49
N ASN A 56 -11.01 12.57 10.96
CA ASN A 56 -11.81 11.51 11.58
C ASN A 56 -10.98 10.50 12.41
N ARG A 57 -9.69 10.78 12.61
CA ARG A 57 -8.82 9.95 13.45
C ARG A 57 -9.18 10.07 14.94
N PRO A 58 -8.88 9.04 15.77
CA PRO A 58 -8.30 7.76 15.36
C PRO A 58 -9.36 6.77 14.85
N TYR A 59 -8.97 5.94 13.89
CA TYR A 59 -9.70 4.73 13.52
C TYR A 59 -9.28 3.59 14.45
N VAL A 60 -10.27 2.95 15.08
CA VAL A 60 -10.04 1.80 15.98
C VAL A 60 -9.68 0.54 15.18
N ASN A 61 -10.22 0.41 13.98
CA ASN A 61 -9.98 -0.70 13.07
C ASN A 61 -10.13 -0.25 11.61
N ILE A 62 -9.68 -1.09 10.67
CA ILE A 62 -9.83 -0.82 9.24
C ILE A 62 -11.29 -0.70 8.79
N GLY A 63 -12.22 -1.38 9.47
CA GLY A 63 -13.65 -1.30 9.16
C GLY A 63 -14.22 0.12 9.30
N GLU A 64 -13.76 0.90 10.27
CA GLU A 64 -14.14 2.30 10.43
C GLU A 64 -13.62 3.18 9.28
N LEU A 65 -12.37 2.97 8.86
CA LEU A 65 -11.81 3.65 7.69
C LEU A 65 -12.56 3.26 6.41
N ASN A 66 -12.88 1.97 6.24
CA ASN A 66 -13.63 1.48 5.09
C ASN A 66 -15.05 2.04 5.03
N HIS A 67 -15.71 2.15 6.17
CA HIS A 67 -17.02 2.79 6.23
C HIS A 67 -16.96 4.25 5.79
N LEU A 68 -15.92 4.99 6.18
CA LEU A 68 -15.71 6.38 5.78
C LEU A 68 -15.45 6.52 4.27
N LEU A 69 -14.65 5.64 3.69
CA LEU A 69 -14.18 5.79 2.30
C LEU A 69 -15.14 5.19 1.25
N SER A 70 -15.91 4.16 1.63
CA SER A 70 -16.83 3.46 0.71
C SER A 70 -18.04 4.28 0.24
N SER A 71 -18.22 5.51 0.75
CA SER A 71 -19.18 6.47 0.17
C SER A 71 -18.70 7.08 -1.13
N ASP A 72 -17.39 7.20 -1.31
CA ASP A 72 -16.76 7.98 -2.39
C ASP A 72 -15.90 7.12 -3.32
N LEU A 73 -15.39 5.99 -2.81
CA LEU A 73 -14.56 5.04 -3.55
C LEU A 73 -15.28 3.71 -3.78
N ASP A 74 -15.15 3.17 -4.98
CA ASP A 74 -15.60 1.81 -5.30
C ASP A 74 -14.62 0.73 -4.81
N ASP A 75 -15.02 -0.54 -4.90
CA ASP A 75 -14.23 -1.67 -4.39
C ASP A 75 -12.82 -1.77 -5.01
N ASP A 76 -12.69 -1.49 -6.32
CA ASP A 76 -11.40 -1.55 -7.02
C ASP A 76 -10.49 -0.40 -6.57
N GLN A 77 -11.06 0.79 -6.37
CA GLN A 77 -10.36 1.96 -5.86
C GLN A 77 -9.91 1.79 -4.40
N LEU A 78 -10.76 1.18 -3.57
CA LEU A 78 -10.44 0.85 -2.18
C LEU A 78 -9.31 -0.18 -2.11
N GLU A 79 -9.34 -1.24 -2.93
CA GLU A 79 -8.27 -2.23 -2.97
C GLU A 79 -6.92 -1.59 -3.37
N ALA A 80 -6.93 -0.71 -4.39
CA ALA A 80 -5.74 0.02 -4.80
C ALA A 80 -5.20 0.95 -3.70
N LEU A 81 -6.08 1.66 -2.99
CA LEU A 81 -5.71 2.54 -1.88
C LEU A 81 -5.18 1.76 -0.68
N TYR A 82 -5.81 0.64 -0.31
CA TYR A 82 -5.38 -0.21 0.81
C TYR A 82 -4.05 -0.90 0.57
N GLY A 83 -3.61 -1.01 -0.68
CA GLY A 83 -2.23 -1.36 -1.01
C GLY A 83 -1.19 -0.36 -0.50
N ARG A 84 -1.61 0.84 -0.07
CA ARG A 84 -0.75 1.99 0.26
C ARG A 84 -1.09 2.70 1.58
N LEU A 85 -2.33 2.60 2.06
CA LEU A 85 -2.83 3.23 3.29
C LEU A 85 -3.74 2.27 4.04
N PHE A 86 -3.44 1.96 5.29
CA PHE A 86 -4.22 0.97 6.04
C PHE A 86 -4.24 1.27 7.54
N VAL A 87 -5.16 0.64 8.26
CA VAL A 87 -5.13 0.59 9.73
C VAL A 87 -4.71 -0.83 10.11
N SER A 88 -3.50 -1.00 10.63
CA SER A 88 -2.99 -2.33 10.98
C SER A 88 -3.97 -3.05 11.92
N ILE A 89 -4.19 -4.33 11.65
CA ILE A 89 -5.12 -5.16 12.44
C ILE A 89 -4.34 -6.02 13.42
N ASN A 90 -4.79 -6.07 14.68
CA ASN A 90 -4.28 -7.07 15.61
C ASN A 90 -4.81 -8.45 15.22
N LEU A 91 -3.98 -9.32 14.65
CA LEU A 91 -4.42 -10.63 14.18
C LEU A 91 -4.93 -11.54 15.28
N ASN A 92 -4.62 -11.31 16.55
CA ASN A 92 -5.13 -12.15 17.63
C ASN A 92 -6.63 -11.88 17.94
N ASP A 93 -7.14 -10.70 17.58
CA ASP A 93 -8.52 -10.27 17.90
C ASP A 93 -9.32 -9.79 16.67
N ALA A 94 -8.66 -9.55 15.52
CA ALA A 94 -9.30 -8.99 14.33
C ALA A 94 -10.49 -9.82 13.85
N LYS A 95 -11.54 -9.13 13.40
CA LYS A 95 -12.69 -9.79 12.75
C LYS A 95 -12.28 -10.27 11.36
N ARG A 96 -12.94 -11.33 10.89
CA ARG A 96 -12.75 -11.82 9.52
C ARG A 96 -13.02 -10.76 8.45
N SER A 97 -14.03 -9.91 8.67
CA SER A 97 -14.34 -8.80 7.77
C SER A 97 -13.15 -7.87 7.56
N ASP A 98 -12.39 -7.62 8.63
CA ASP A 98 -11.28 -6.69 8.63
C ASP A 98 -10.06 -7.33 7.96
N ILE A 99 -9.84 -8.63 8.17
CA ILE A 99 -8.81 -9.41 7.46
C ILE A 99 -9.08 -9.40 5.94
N LEU A 100 -10.33 -9.52 5.52
CA LEU A 100 -10.71 -9.52 4.11
C LEU A 100 -10.53 -8.15 3.41
N LEU A 101 -10.26 -7.08 4.15
CA LEU A 101 -9.91 -5.78 3.58
C LEU A 101 -8.42 -5.66 3.23
N ILE A 102 -7.58 -6.61 3.65
CA ILE A 102 -6.18 -6.65 3.19
C ILE A 102 -6.18 -7.01 1.70
N PRO A 103 -5.60 -6.18 0.81
CA PRO A 103 -5.57 -6.46 -0.62
C PRO A 103 -5.00 -7.85 -0.91
N GLY A 104 -5.62 -8.59 -1.83
CA GLY A 104 -5.22 -9.97 -2.17
C GLY A 104 -5.56 -11.05 -1.13
N VAL A 105 -6.06 -10.72 0.07
CA VAL A 105 -6.44 -11.72 1.09
C VAL A 105 -7.86 -12.23 0.84
N GLY A 106 -7.96 -13.41 0.24
CA GLY A 106 -9.22 -14.13 0.08
C GLY A 106 -9.65 -14.95 1.29
N LYS A 107 -10.86 -15.53 1.23
CA LYS A 107 -11.47 -16.35 2.30
C LYS A 107 -10.58 -17.46 2.83
N LYS A 108 -9.77 -18.09 1.97
CA LYS A 108 -8.83 -19.15 2.34
C LYS A 108 -7.72 -18.60 3.23
N MET A 109 -7.02 -17.56 2.79
CA MET A 109 -5.94 -16.96 3.59
C MET A 109 -6.46 -16.37 4.91
N ALA A 110 -7.63 -15.73 4.88
CA ALA A 110 -8.29 -15.27 6.10
C ALA A 110 -8.58 -16.41 7.09
N HIS A 111 -8.90 -17.61 6.60
CA HIS A 111 -9.06 -18.79 7.45
C HIS A 111 -7.74 -19.22 8.10
N GLU A 112 -6.64 -19.22 7.35
CA GLU A 112 -5.32 -19.58 7.88
C GLU A 112 -4.90 -18.59 8.98
N PHE A 113 -5.15 -17.28 8.79
CA PHE A 113 -4.91 -16.27 9.82
C PHE A 113 -5.68 -16.56 11.13
N GLU A 114 -6.92 -17.04 11.02
CA GLU A 114 -7.75 -17.36 12.19
C GLU A 114 -7.28 -18.65 12.89
N GLU A 115 -6.91 -19.68 12.11
CA GLU A 115 -6.56 -21.01 12.61
C GLU A 115 -5.30 -20.99 13.49
N TYR A 116 -4.33 -20.12 13.17
CA TYR A 116 -3.07 -20.04 13.92
C TYR A 116 -3.10 -19.11 15.14
N ARG A 117 -4.25 -18.51 15.45
CA ARG A 117 -4.38 -17.69 16.67
C ARG A 117 -4.25 -18.56 17.93
N PRO A 118 -3.62 -18.05 19.00
CA PRO A 118 -2.89 -16.78 19.05
C PRO A 118 -1.48 -16.90 18.44
N TYR A 119 -1.09 -15.85 17.72
CA TYR A 119 0.28 -15.60 17.34
C TYR A 119 1.04 -15.00 18.52
N SER A 120 2.15 -15.62 18.89
CA SER A 120 3.01 -15.17 20.01
C SER A 120 4.03 -14.11 19.58
N ASN A 121 4.43 -14.11 18.30
CA ASN A 121 5.40 -13.20 17.72
C ASN A 121 5.37 -13.26 16.19
N ILE A 122 6.08 -12.32 15.56
CA ILE A 122 6.08 -12.18 14.11
C ILE A 122 6.85 -13.32 13.43
N GLU A 123 7.79 -13.98 14.12
CA GLU A 123 8.47 -15.16 13.60
C GLU A 123 7.52 -16.36 13.46
N GLN A 124 6.54 -16.51 14.36
CA GLN A 124 5.44 -17.46 14.20
C GLN A 124 4.60 -17.08 12.99
N PHE A 125 4.18 -15.82 12.86
CA PHE A 125 3.42 -15.37 11.69
C PHE A 125 4.12 -15.72 10.37
N ARG A 126 5.40 -15.34 10.23
CA ARG A 126 6.19 -15.62 9.02
C ARG A 126 6.28 -17.11 8.71
N ARG A 127 6.55 -17.94 9.73
CA ARG A 127 6.68 -19.40 9.56
C ARG A 127 5.36 -20.05 9.15
N GLU A 128 4.25 -19.66 9.76
CA GLU A 128 2.94 -20.25 9.46
C GLU A 128 2.42 -19.79 8.09
N MET A 129 2.57 -18.50 7.76
CA MET A 129 2.12 -17.96 6.46
C MET A 129 3.00 -18.38 5.29
N GLY A 130 4.30 -18.57 5.50
CA GLY A 130 5.24 -19.09 4.50
C GLY A 130 4.93 -20.52 4.03
N LYS A 131 3.98 -21.23 4.66
CA LYS A 131 3.46 -22.52 4.16
C LYS A 131 2.51 -22.36 2.97
N TYR A 132 1.93 -21.17 2.79
CA TYR A 132 0.84 -20.91 1.84
C TYR A 132 1.22 -19.91 0.74
N VAL A 133 2.15 -19.02 1.04
CA VAL A 133 2.63 -17.95 0.15
C VAL A 133 4.15 -17.84 0.22
N ASP A 134 4.75 -17.17 -0.76
CA ASP A 134 6.20 -16.95 -0.80
C ASP A 134 6.66 -15.85 0.17
N ASP A 135 7.98 -15.74 0.36
CA ASP A 135 8.59 -14.80 1.29
C ASP A 135 8.26 -13.33 0.97
N GLN A 136 8.06 -13.00 -0.32
CA GLN A 136 7.70 -11.65 -0.74
C GLN A 136 6.28 -11.31 -0.26
N GLU A 137 5.34 -12.24 -0.42
CA GLU A 137 3.97 -12.07 0.03
C GLU A 137 3.85 -12.11 1.55
N VAL A 138 4.64 -12.94 2.26
CA VAL A 138 4.73 -12.87 3.72
C VAL A 138 5.17 -11.47 4.17
N ALA A 139 6.23 -10.92 3.55
CA ALA A 139 6.73 -9.59 3.88
C ALA A 139 5.69 -8.48 3.58
N ARG A 140 4.87 -8.66 2.53
CA ARG A 140 3.76 -7.76 2.23
C ARG A 140 2.67 -7.83 3.30
N LEU A 141 2.19 -9.03 3.63
CA LEU A 141 1.12 -9.23 4.61
C LEU A 141 1.51 -8.74 6.01
N GLU A 142 2.79 -8.85 6.38
CA GLU A 142 3.33 -8.33 7.64
C GLU A 142 3.09 -6.83 7.84
N GLN A 143 3.00 -6.04 6.77
CA GLN A 143 2.75 -4.60 6.86
C GLN A 143 1.34 -4.25 7.36
N TYR A 144 0.41 -5.20 7.30
CA TYR A 144 -1.00 -4.98 7.64
C TYR A 144 -1.36 -5.40 9.06
N VAL A 145 -0.43 -6.00 9.81
CA VAL A 145 -0.77 -6.76 11.01
C VAL A 145 0.08 -6.40 12.22
N THR A 146 -0.54 -6.46 13.40
CA THR A 146 0.11 -6.50 14.70
C THR A 146 -0.32 -7.75 15.47
N LEU A 147 0.35 -8.08 16.57
CA LEU A 147 0.12 -9.32 17.34
C LEU A 147 -0.06 -9.08 18.84
N ASP A 148 -0.42 -7.85 19.20
CA ASP A 148 -0.45 -7.37 20.59
C ASP A 148 -1.57 -8.00 21.45
#